data_AF-A0A2D4FWE5-F1
#
_entry.id   AF-A0A2D4FWE5-F1
#
_cell.length_a   1.000
_cell.length_b   1.000
_cell.length_c   1.000
_cell.angle_alpha   90.00
_cell.angle_beta   90.00
_cell.angle_gamma   90.00
#
_symmetry.space_group_name_H-M   'P 1'
#
loop_
_entity.id
_entity.type
_entity.pdbx_description
1 polymer ?
#
loop_
_entity_poly.entity_id
_entity_poly.type
_entity_poly.pdbx_seq_one_letter_code
_entity_poly.pdbx_strand_id
1 'polypeptide(L)'
;LCSYHPGVFRGDKWSCCHLKDKAGLGCDKTRHGVTLREWNDPLDPDLEAQLIFQHLLAIQEVMREKYEELSVLEKNEKHQSEDPENADRPFRLFQILHDLEEMYQKEVSRSTDMAQQNQNHLVELQT
;
A
#
# COMPACT_ATOMS: atom_id res chain seq x y z
N LEU A 1 10.29 -39.19 -3.51
CA LEU A 1 10.16 -37.74 -3.76
C LEU A 1 9.24 -37.56 -4.95
N CYS A 2 8.08 -36.92 -4.77
CA CYS A 2 7.19 -36.58 -5.88
C CYS A 2 7.80 -35.42 -6.65
N SER A 3 8.39 -35.70 -7.81
CA SER A 3 8.78 -34.68 -8.78
C SER A 3 7.69 -34.55 -9.83
N TYR A 4 7.40 -33.33 -10.26
CA TYR A 4 6.46 -33.05 -11.34
C TYR A 4 7.15 -32.30 -12.48
N HIS A 5 6.43 -32.12 -13.58
CA HIS A 5 6.87 -31.31 -14.70
C HIS A 5 6.19 -29.92 -14.62
N PRO A 6 6.93 -28.81 -14.46
CA PRO A 6 6.33 -27.47 -14.41
C PRO A 6 5.84 -26.96 -15.77
N GLY A 7 6.24 -27.63 -16.86
CA GLY A 7 5.81 -27.31 -18.21
C GLY A 7 4.61 -28.15 -18.66
N VAL A 8 3.99 -27.77 -19.77
CA VAL A 8 2.93 -28.53 -20.44
C VAL A 8 3.50 -29.61 -21.38
N PHE A 9 2.79 -30.72 -21.55
CA PHE A 9 3.09 -31.75 -22.56
C PHE A 9 2.38 -31.43 -23.88
N ARG A 10 3.13 -31.12 -24.94
CA ARG A 10 2.61 -30.80 -26.28
C ARG A 10 3.57 -31.31 -27.36
N GLY A 11 3.04 -31.88 -28.45
CA GLY A 11 3.84 -32.37 -29.57
C GLY A 11 4.82 -33.48 -29.19
N ASP A 12 4.32 -34.47 -28.42
CA ASP A 12 5.06 -35.64 -27.94
C ASP A 12 6.31 -35.32 -27.10
N LYS A 13 6.33 -34.16 -26.45
CA LYS A 13 7.36 -33.80 -25.49
C LYS A 13 6.85 -32.83 -24.42
N TRP A 14 7.48 -32.90 -23.25
CA TRP A 14 7.33 -31.89 -22.21
C TRP A 14 8.03 -30.59 -22.61
N SER A 15 7.41 -29.45 -22.33
CA SER A 15 8.05 -28.15 -22.56
C SER A 15 9.16 -27.82 -21.56
N CYS A 16 9.13 -28.40 -20.36
CA CYS A 16 10.11 -28.11 -19.29
C CYS A 16 11.46 -28.84 -19.47
N CYS A 17 11.46 -30.10 -19.89
CA CYS A 17 12.69 -30.92 -20.02
C CYS A 17 12.80 -31.62 -21.37
N HIS A 18 11.85 -31.41 -22.28
CA HIS A 18 11.78 -32.08 -23.59
C HIS A 18 11.75 -33.61 -23.54
N LEU A 19 11.42 -34.17 -22.38
CA LEU A 19 11.16 -35.59 -22.22
C LEU A 19 9.94 -35.98 -23.07
N LYS A 20 10.09 -37.01 -23.89
CA LYS A 20 9.01 -37.49 -24.78
C LYS A 20 8.01 -38.41 -24.07
N ASP A 21 8.39 -38.91 -22.90
CA ASP A 21 7.54 -39.74 -22.08
C ASP A 21 6.57 -38.89 -21.25
N LYS A 22 5.27 -39.03 -21.52
CA LYS A 22 4.20 -38.34 -20.80
C LYS A 22 4.09 -38.78 -19.33
N ALA A 23 4.48 -40.02 -19.01
CA ALA A 23 4.43 -40.56 -17.64
C ALA A 23 5.80 -40.57 -16.96
N GLY A 24 6.80 -39.90 -17.57
CA GLY A 24 8.14 -39.83 -17.03
C GLY A 24 8.20 -39.18 -15.64
N LEU A 25 9.26 -39.50 -14.90
CA LEU A 25 9.56 -38.87 -13.61
C LEU A 25 9.71 -37.35 -13.81
N GLY A 26 9.03 -36.57 -12.97
CA GLY A 26 9.05 -35.12 -13.06
C GLY A 26 10.47 -34.56 -12.98
N CYS A 27 10.72 -33.50 -13.74
CA CYS A 27 12.04 -32.88 -13.86
C CYS A 27 12.25 -31.68 -12.93
N ASP A 28 11.31 -31.40 -12.02
CA ASP A 28 11.45 -30.32 -11.04
C ASP A 28 12.64 -30.59 -10.12
N LYS A 29 13.78 -29.96 -10.43
CA LYS A 29 15.04 -30.02 -9.65
C LYS A 29 15.22 -28.79 -8.77
N THR A 30 14.16 -28.05 -8.58
CA THR A 30 14.28 -26.63 -8.35
C THR A 30 13.42 -26.27 -7.17
N ARG A 31 14.08 -25.82 -6.10
CA ARG A 31 13.52 -24.90 -5.12
C ARG A 31 13.06 -23.64 -5.86
N HIS A 32 12.00 -23.73 -6.66
CA HIS A 32 11.33 -22.57 -7.22
C HIS A 32 10.40 -22.03 -6.15
N GLY A 33 10.99 -21.37 -5.14
CA GLY A 33 10.25 -20.30 -4.50
C GLY A 33 9.92 -19.31 -5.62
N VAL A 34 8.65 -19.24 -6.02
CA VAL A 34 8.18 -18.13 -6.82
C VAL A 34 8.42 -16.91 -5.94
N THR A 35 9.46 -16.13 -6.26
CA THR A 35 9.55 -14.77 -5.75
C THR A 35 8.48 -14.02 -6.53
N LEU A 36 7.24 -14.10 -6.05
CA LEU A 36 6.21 -13.17 -6.45
C LEU A 36 6.81 -11.81 -6.10
N ARG A 37 7.26 -11.06 -7.11
CA ARG A 37 7.62 -9.66 -6.90
C ARG A 37 6.36 -9.02 -6.34
N GLU A 38 6.46 -8.57 -5.09
CA GLU A 38 5.47 -7.78 -4.36
C GLU A 38 4.04 -8.24 -4.65
N TRP A 39 3.70 -9.46 -4.22
CA TRP A 39 2.30 -9.83 -4.13
C TRP A 39 1.68 -8.99 -3.01
N ASN A 40 1.02 -7.90 -3.41
CA ASN A 40 0.12 -7.19 -2.53
C ASN A 40 -1.15 -8.00 -2.40
N ASP A 41 -1.56 -8.29 -1.17
CA ASP A 41 -2.83 -8.95 -0.92
C ASP A 41 -3.95 -8.01 -1.41
N PRO A 42 -4.71 -8.38 -2.46
CA PRO A 42 -5.78 -7.55 -2.96
C PRO A 42 -6.94 -7.37 -1.96
N LEU A 43 -6.90 -8.06 -0.81
CA LEU A 43 -7.88 -7.97 0.27
C LEU A 43 -7.31 -7.36 1.56
N ASP A 44 -6.14 -6.72 1.52
CA ASP A 44 -5.57 -6.04 2.69
C ASP A 44 -6.22 -4.65 2.91
N PRO A 45 -7.10 -4.50 3.93
CA PRO A 45 -7.77 -3.23 4.20
C PRO A 45 -6.82 -2.17 4.76
N ASP A 46 -5.71 -2.57 5.39
CA ASP A 46 -4.75 -1.63 5.98
C ASP A 46 -3.94 -0.94 4.88
N LEU A 47 -3.55 -1.68 3.85
CA LEU A 47 -2.90 -1.12 2.66
C LEU A 47 -3.83 -0.15 1.92
N GLU A 48 -5.10 -0.53 1.73
CA GLU A 48 -6.09 0.35 1.10
C GLU A 48 -6.27 1.65 1.91
N ALA A 49 -6.38 1.56 3.24
CA ALA A 49 -6.49 2.72 4.10
C ALA A 49 -5.28 3.65 4.01
N GLN A 50 -4.06 3.10 3.95
CA GLN A 50 -2.82 3.88 3.78
C GLN A 50 -2.78 4.61 2.43
N LEU A 51 -3.22 3.95 1.35
CA LEU A 51 -3.29 4.55 0.02
C LEU A 51 -4.32 5.70 -0.02
N ILE A 52 -5.48 5.51 0.58
CA ILE A 52 -6.51 6.54 0.71
C ILE A 52 -5.95 7.74 1.49
N PHE A 53 -5.28 7.50 2.62
CA PHE A 53 -4.67 8.56 3.41
C PHE A 53 -3.64 9.37 2.61
N GLN A 54 -2.70 8.70 1.93
CA GLN A 54 -1.71 9.38 1.08
C GLN A 54 -2.37 10.20 -0.02
N HIS A 55 -3.41 9.65 -0.65
CA HIS A 55 -4.15 10.37 -1.68
C HIS A 55 -4.83 11.62 -1.12
N LEU A 56 -5.49 11.51 0.04
CA LEU A 56 -6.15 12.63 0.71
C LEU A 56 -5.16 13.74 1.10
N LEU A 57 -3.96 13.38 1.59
CA LEU A 57 -2.91 14.36 1.87
C LEU A 57 -2.45 15.08 0.59
N ALA A 58 -2.23 14.34 -0.49
CA ALA A 58 -1.75 14.91 -1.76
C ALA A 58 -2.73 15.95 -2.35
N ILE A 59 -4.03 15.79 -2.08
CA ILE A 59 -5.07 16.67 -2.63
C ILE A 59 -5.64 17.65 -1.60
N GLN A 60 -5.15 17.64 -0.36
CA GLN A 60 -5.68 18.42 0.76
C GLN A 60 -5.74 19.93 0.45
N GLU A 61 -4.67 20.48 -0.11
CA GLU A 61 -4.60 21.91 -0.41
C GLU A 61 -5.56 22.31 -1.54
N VAL A 62 -5.72 21.44 -2.55
CA VAL A 62 -6.70 21.64 -3.63
C VAL A 62 -8.12 21.59 -3.08
N MET A 63 -8.41 20.67 -2.14
CA MET A 63 -9.71 20.62 -1.47
C MET A 63 -9.98 21.88 -0.65
N ARG A 64 -8.98 22.41 0.06
CA ARG A 64 -9.09 23.62 0.87
C ARG A 64 -9.42 24.84 0.01
N GLU A 65 -8.67 25.04 -1.07
CA GLU A 65 -8.90 26.14 -2.02
C GLU A 65 -10.32 26.08 -2.60
N LYS A 66 -10.76 24.89 -3.05
CA LYS A 66 -12.10 24.71 -3.60
C LYS A 66 -13.20 24.94 -2.56
N TYR A 67 -12.99 24.55 -1.32
CA TYR A 67 -13.93 24.83 -0.25
C TYR A 67 -14.04 26.33 0.03
N GLU A 68 -12.92 27.05 0.04
CA GLU A 68 -12.91 28.51 0.23
C GLU A 68 -13.66 29.22 -0.91
N GLU A 69 -13.40 28.85 -2.17
CA GLU A 69 -14.11 29.35 -3.36
C GLU A 69 -15.64 29.16 -3.22
N LEU A 70 -16.08 27.95 -2.86
CA LEU A 70 -17.51 27.63 -2.69
C LEU A 70 -18.12 28.40 -1.52
N SER A 71 -17.43 28.51 -0.39
CA SER A 71 -17.92 29.26 0.78
C SER A 71 -18.12 30.75 0.49
N VAL A 72 -17.32 31.32 -0.43
CA VAL A 72 -17.45 32.72 -0.87
C VAL A 72 -18.64 32.86 -1.80
N LEU A 73 -18.86 31.91 -2.71
CA LEU A 73 -20.01 31.87 -3.62
C LEU A 73 -21.33 31.71 -2.85
N GLU A 74 -21.40 30.79 -1.89
CA GLU A 74 -22.59 30.56 -1.03
C GLU A 74 -22.96 31.81 -0.21
N LYS A 75 -21.97 32.53 0.31
CA LYS A 75 -22.19 33.79 1.04
C LYS A 75 -22.77 34.90 0.16
N ASN A 76 -22.54 34.85 -1.15
CA ASN A 76 -23.03 35.84 -2.10
C ASN A 76 -24.47 35.53 -2.60
N GLU A 77 -24.96 34.29 -2.43
CA GLU A 77 -26.26 33.85 -2.97
C GLU A 77 -27.39 33.70 -1.93
N LYS A 78 -27.15 34.00 -0.64
CA LYS A 78 -28.03 33.69 0.51
C LYS A 78 -29.55 33.65 0.25
N HIS A 79 -30.11 32.44 0.24
CA HIS A 79 -31.08 31.91 1.24
C HIS A 79 -31.58 30.55 0.73
N GLN A 80 -31.17 29.45 1.39
CA GLN A 80 -32.02 28.30 1.70
C GLN A 80 -31.28 27.30 2.60
N SER A 81 -31.66 27.30 3.89
CA SER A 81 -31.47 26.20 4.85
C SER A 81 -30.14 25.44 4.81
N GLU A 82 -29.07 26.04 5.30
CA GLU A 82 -27.86 25.29 5.62
C GLU A 82 -28.03 24.65 7.00
N ASP A 83 -28.08 23.32 7.03
CA ASP A 83 -27.95 22.53 8.24
C ASP A 83 -26.56 22.81 8.84
N PRO A 84 -26.46 23.39 10.05
CA PRO A 84 -25.18 23.79 10.65
C PRO A 84 -24.19 22.62 10.83
N GLU A 85 -24.68 21.38 10.76
CA GLU A 85 -23.86 20.18 10.82
C GLU A 85 -22.99 19.96 9.56
N ASN A 86 -23.35 20.54 8.39
CA ASN A 86 -22.61 20.32 7.15
C ASN A 86 -21.35 21.19 7.02
N ALA A 87 -21.41 22.45 7.45
CA ALA A 87 -20.27 23.38 7.44
C ALA A 87 -19.09 22.91 8.30
N ASP A 88 -19.35 22.09 9.32
CA ASP A 88 -18.35 21.54 10.22
C ASP A 88 -17.63 20.30 9.64
N ARG A 89 -18.23 19.61 8.65
CA ARG A 89 -17.68 18.35 8.11
C ARG A 89 -16.34 18.52 7.39
N PRO A 90 -16.14 19.52 6.51
CA PRO A 90 -14.85 19.74 5.86
C PRO A 90 -13.76 20.15 6.85
N PHE A 91 -14.10 21.01 7.82
CA PHE A 91 -13.16 21.41 8.87
C PHE A 91 -12.73 20.20 9.72
N ARG A 92 -13.68 19.36 10.11
CA ARG A 92 -13.42 18.10 10.81
C ARG A 92 -12.54 17.14 10.00
N LEU A 93 -12.74 17.05 8.68
CA LEU A 93 -11.88 16.24 7.81
C LEU A 93 -10.44 16.76 7.82
N PHE A 94 -10.24 18.06 7.64
CA PHE A 94 -8.90 18.64 7.66
C PHE A 94 -8.21 18.46 9.01
N GLN A 95 -8.96 18.56 10.12
CA GLN A 95 -8.43 18.29 11.46
C GLN A 95 -7.98 16.84 11.59
N ILE A 96 -8.81 15.88 11.17
CA ILE A 96 -8.47 14.45 11.21
C ILE A 96 -7.22 14.16 10.38
N LEU A 97 -7.11 14.74 9.18
CA LEU A 97 -5.94 14.55 8.32
C LEU A 97 -4.66 15.08 8.95
N HIS A 98 -4.73 16.26 9.57
CA HIS A 98 -3.60 16.85 10.31
C HIS A 98 -3.17 15.98 11.50
N ASP A 99 -4.13 15.52 12.31
CA ASP A 99 -3.84 14.67 13.47
C ASP A 99 -3.18 13.35 13.05
N LEU A 100 -3.66 12.74 11.95
CA LEU A 100 -3.09 11.53 11.38
C LEU A 100 -1.68 11.76 10.82
N GLU A 101 -1.43 12.88 10.14
CA GLU A 101 -0.10 13.25 9.67
C GLU A 101 0.89 13.41 10.83
N GLU A 102 0.49 14.10 11.90
CA GLU A 102 1.33 14.28 13.09
C GLU A 102 1.69 12.94 13.73
N MET A 103 0.71 12.02 13.84
CA MET A 103 0.94 10.66 14.34
C MET A 103 1.89 9.87 13.43
N TYR A 104 1.69 9.95 12.12
CA TYR A 104 2.55 9.29 11.13
C TYR A 104 4.01 9.77 11.25
N GLN A 105 4.24 11.08 11.30
CA GLN A 105 5.59 11.64 11.42
C GLN A 105 6.27 11.24 12.73
N LYS A 106 5.53 11.19 13.84
CA LYS A 106 6.02 10.69 15.12
C LYS A 106 6.46 9.24 15.04
N GLU A 107 5.65 8.38 14.42
CA GLU A 107 5.97 6.95 14.29
C GLU A 107 7.16 6.72 13.36
N VAL A 108 7.23 7.45 12.23
CA VAL A 108 8.39 7.40 11.32
C VAL A 108 9.66 7.80 12.05
N SER A 109 9.63 8.92 12.78
CA SER A 109 10.78 9.39 13.57
C SER A 109 11.21 8.36 14.62
N ARG A 110 10.24 7.77 15.33
CA ARG A 110 10.49 6.71 16.31
C ARG A 110 11.10 5.47 15.67
N SER A 111 10.62 5.08 14.50
CA SER A 111 11.14 3.93 13.74
C SER A 111 12.57 4.17 13.26
N THR A 112 12.87 5.39 12.76
CA THR A 112 14.23 5.75 12.33
C THR A 112 15.21 5.78 13.49
N ASP A 113 14.81 6.30 14.65
CA ASP A 113 15.65 6.34 15.85
C ASP A 113 16.00 4.93 16.34
N MET A 114 15.00 4.03 16.33
CA MET A 114 15.19 2.62 16.70
C MET A 114 16.09 1.87 15.71
N ALA A 115 15.97 2.16 14.41
CA ALA A 115 16.83 1.59 13.39
C ALA A 115 18.30 2.07 13.54
N GLN A 116 18.50 3.35 13.84
CA GLN A 116 19.83 3.92 14.12
C GLN A 116 20.45 3.34 15.40
N GLN A 117 19.67 3.19 16.47
CA GLN A 117 20.13 2.54 17.70
C GLN A 117 20.55 1.08 17.48
N ASN A 118 19.77 0.30 16.73
CA ASN A 118 20.14 -1.08 16.38
C ASN A 118 21.42 -1.14 15.55
N GLN A 119 21.61 -0.20 14.62
CA GLN A 119 22.82 -0.12 13.81
C GLN A 119 24.05 0.21 14.66
N ASN A 120 23.93 1.16 15.59
CA ASN A 120 25.01 1.52 16.51
C ASN A 120 25.38 0.35 17.44
N HIS A 121 24.39 -0.38 17.97
CA HIS A 121 24.65 -1.57 18.79
C HIS A 121 25.34 -2.70 18.02
N LEU A 122 25.01 -2.88 16.75
CA LEU A 122 25.63 -3.92 15.93
C LEU A 122 27.11 -3.59 15.63
N VAL A 123 27.44 -2.30 15.46
CA VAL A 123 28.83 -1.82 15.29
C VAL A 123 29.65 -2.00 16.57
N GLU A 124 29.08 -1.76 17.76
CA GLU A 124 29.77 -1.95 19.05
C GLU A 124 30.15 -3.41 19.34
N LEU A 125 29.38 -4.38 18.82
CA LEU A 125 29.66 -5.82 18.98
C LEU A 125 30.74 -6.36 18.03
N GLN A 126 31.23 -5.54 17.08
CA GLN A 126 32.24 -5.89 16.09
C GLN A 126 33.65 -5.37 16.40
N THR A 127 33.81 -4.60 17.48
CA THR A 127 35.11 -4.10 18.01
C THR A 127 35.52 -4.82 19.28
#